data_AF-A0A8C9PI36-F1
#
_entry.id   AF-A0A8C9PI36-F1
#
_cell.length_a   1.000
_cell.length_b   1.000
_cell.length_c   1.000
_cell.angle_alpha   90.00
_cell.angle_beta   90.00
_cell.angle_gamma   90.00
#
_symmetry.space_group_name_H-M   'P 1'
#
loop_
_entity.id
_entity.type
_entity.pdbx_description
1 polymer ?
#
loop_
_entity_poly.entity_id
_entity_poly.type
_entity_poly.pdbx_seq_one_letter_code
_entity_poly.pdbx_strand_id
1 'polypeptide(L)'
;MEKIPFVLGGNLQGGELVVAYPYDMVRSAWKTQEHTPTPDDHVFRWLAYSYASTHRLMTDARRRVCHTEDFQKEDGTINGASWHTVAGSLNDFSYLHTNCFELSIYVGCDKYPHESELPEEWENNRESLIVFMEQVHRGIKGLVRDLHGKGIPNAIISVEGVNHDVRTGNMSPLKAAIRDHDLTLCTSPPAPTVPLSTQLCLGNFCLLTYYP
;
A
#
# COMPACT_ATOMS: atom_id res chain seq x y z
N MET A 1 6.38 -14.37 3.25
CA MET A 1 5.19 -13.83 2.58
C MET A 1 4.86 -14.50 1.25
N GLU A 2 5.56 -15.55 0.82
CA GLU A 2 5.47 -16.07 -0.56
C GLU A 2 4.25 -16.96 -0.87
N LYS A 3 3.59 -17.50 0.15
CA LYS A 3 2.49 -18.47 -0.04
C LYS A 3 1.14 -17.81 -0.32
N ILE A 4 0.94 -16.58 0.11
CA ILE A 4 -0.32 -15.84 -0.01
C ILE A 4 -0.01 -14.52 -0.73
N PRO A 5 -0.74 -14.16 -1.79
CA PRO A 5 -0.55 -12.88 -2.47
C PRO A 5 -1.14 -11.75 -1.62
N PHE A 6 -0.42 -11.36 -0.58
CA PHE A 6 -0.78 -10.19 0.23
C PHE A 6 -0.67 -8.92 -0.61
N VAL A 7 -1.65 -8.03 -0.46
CA VAL A 7 -1.76 -6.76 -1.20
C VAL A 7 -1.55 -5.57 -0.27
N LEU A 8 -2.11 -5.64 0.94
CA LEU A 8 -2.00 -4.60 1.96
C LEU A 8 -1.70 -5.25 3.31
N GLY A 9 -0.77 -4.66 4.06
CA GLY A 9 -0.35 -5.09 5.39
C GLY A 9 -0.17 -3.90 6.33
N GLY A 10 -0.36 -4.13 7.62
CA GLY A 10 -0.13 -3.14 8.67
C GLY A 10 0.61 -3.78 9.84
N ASN A 11 1.79 -3.27 10.15
CA ASN A 11 2.61 -3.67 11.29
C ASN A 11 2.30 -2.74 12.48
N LEU A 12 1.59 -3.25 13.48
CA LEU A 12 1.21 -2.48 14.67
C LEU A 12 2.38 -2.39 15.66
N GLN A 13 2.69 -1.17 16.08
CA GLN A 13 3.76 -0.84 17.02
C GLN A 13 3.23 0.08 18.12
N GLY A 14 3.95 0.16 19.23
CA GLY A 14 3.69 1.10 20.32
C GLY A 14 4.91 1.98 20.60
N GLY A 15 4.69 3.05 21.34
CA GLY A 15 5.73 4.00 21.77
C GLY A 15 5.64 5.37 21.12
N GLU A 16 4.79 5.54 20.12
CA GLU A 16 4.48 6.82 19.48
C GLU A 16 3.04 6.77 18.95
N LEU A 17 2.53 7.88 18.42
CA LEU A 17 1.20 7.96 17.85
C LEU A 17 1.25 8.58 16.45
N VAL A 18 1.50 7.73 15.44
CA VAL A 18 1.75 8.13 14.04
C VAL A 18 1.66 6.92 13.11
N VAL A 19 1.34 7.13 11.83
CA VAL A 19 1.47 6.11 10.79
C VAL A 19 2.69 6.41 9.92
N ALA A 20 3.69 5.53 10.00
CA ALA A 20 4.92 5.60 9.22
C ALA A 20 4.78 4.81 7.91
N TYR A 21 5.12 5.43 6.80
CA TYR A 21 5.09 4.83 5.46
C TYR A 21 6.47 4.77 4.79
N PRO A 22 6.72 3.81 3.89
CA PRO A 22 8.00 3.61 3.23
C PRO A 22 8.52 4.82 2.42
N TYR A 23 9.82 4.92 2.14
CA TYR A 23 10.87 4.02 2.64
C TYR A 23 11.25 4.34 4.08
N ASP A 24 11.68 3.32 4.82
CA ASP A 24 12.24 3.45 6.17
C ASP A 24 13.75 3.68 6.16
N MET A 25 14.46 3.26 5.10
CA MET A 25 15.89 3.51 4.92
C MET A 25 16.16 4.73 4.05
N VAL A 26 17.05 5.62 4.50
CA VAL A 26 17.52 6.73 3.66
C VAL A 26 18.33 6.23 2.46
N ARG A 27 18.23 6.93 1.32
CA ARG A 27 19.08 6.61 0.15
C ARG A 27 20.53 7.02 0.35
N SER A 28 20.77 8.10 1.10
CA SER A 28 22.09 8.65 1.34
C SER A 28 22.76 7.96 2.51
N ALA A 29 23.85 7.22 2.28
CA ALA A 29 24.56 6.46 3.31
C ALA A 29 25.07 7.28 4.52
N TRP A 30 25.17 8.60 4.39
CA TRP A 30 25.72 9.51 5.41
C TRP A 30 24.66 10.27 6.20
N LYS A 31 23.39 10.20 5.78
CA LYS A 31 22.28 10.86 6.47
C LYS A 31 21.62 9.87 7.42
N THR A 32 21.05 10.37 8.51
CA THR A 32 20.26 9.57 9.45
C THR A 32 18.77 9.84 9.31
N GLN A 33 18.41 10.96 8.67
CA GLN A 33 17.05 11.40 8.40
C GLN A 33 17.02 12.10 7.03
N GLU A 34 16.17 11.63 6.13
CA GLU A 34 15.92 12.24 4.81
C GLU A 34 14.63 11.69 4.22
N HIS A 35 13.75 12.59 3.77
CA HIS A 35 12.52 12.19 3.09
C HIS A 35 12.84 11.37 1.84
N THR A 36 12.47 10.09 1.89
CA THR A 36 12.81 9.10 0.88
C THR A 36 11.54 8.46 0.31
N PRO A 37 10.96 9.04 -0.76
CA PRO A 37 9.70 8.57 -1.31
C PRO A 37 9.88 7.27 -2.11
N THR A 38 8.80 6.47 -2.13
CA THR A 38 8.63 5.35 -3.05
C THR A 38 8.08 5.84 -4.41
N PRO A 39 8.19 5.02 -5.47
CA PRO A 39 7.43 5.25 -6.70
C PRO A 39 5.92 5.41 -6.48
N ASP A 40 5.36 4.73 -5.47
CA ASP A 40 3.94 4.77 -5.08
C ASP A 40 3.65 5.73 -3.91
N ASP A 41 4.47 6.76 -3.70
CA ASP A 41 4.41 7.65 -2.51
C ASP A 41 3.00 8.20 -2.25
N HIS A 42 2.30 8.61 -3.31
CA HIS A 42 0.93 9.12 -3.22
C HIS A 42 -0.06 8.07 -2.69
N VAL A 43 0.11 6.79 -3.05
CA VAL A 43 -0.71 5.68 -2.53
C VAL A 43 -0.38 5.44 -1.06
N PHE A 44 0.89 5.40 -0.71
CA PHE A 44 1.32 5.21 0.68
C PHE A 44 0.84 6.32 1.60
N ARG A 45 0.93 7.58 1.17
CA ARG A 45 0.40 8.73 1.90
C ARG A 45 -1.12 8.64 2.06
N TRP A 46 -1.84 8.24 1.02
CA TRP A 46 -3.29 8.02 1.11
C TRP A 46 -3.63 6.92 2.12
N LEU A 47 -2.94 5.78 2.06
CA LEU A 47 -3.15 4.66 2.97
C LEU A 47 -2.87 5.07 4.43
N ALA A 48 -1.74 5.75 4.67
CA ALA A 48 -1.38 6.24 5.99
C ALA A 48 -2.40 7.25 6.52
N TYR A 49 -2.78 8.23 5.70
CA TYR A 49 -3.80 9.21 6.06
C TYR A 49 -5.16 8.58 6.31
N SER A 50 -5.55 7.56 5.55
CA SER A 50 -6.84 6.87 5.75
C SER A 50 -6.96 6.24 7.13
N TYR A 51 -5.85 5.75 7.69
CA TYR A 51 -5.83 5.24 9.07
C TYR A 51 -5.78 6.39 10.09
N ALA A 52 -4.87 7.34 9.89
CA ALA A 52 -4.61 8.42 10.86
C ALA A 52 -5.81 9.37 11.02
N SER A 53 -6.48 9.71 9.91
CA SER A 53 -7.64 10.61 9.91
C SER A 53 -8.88 10.03 10.60
N THR A 54 -9.01 8.71 10.66
CA THR A 54 -10.13 8.04 11.35
C THR A 54 -9.78 7.61 12.77
N HIS A 55 -8.50 7.74 13.17
CA HIS A 55 -8.06 7.43 14.51
C HIS A 55 -8.44 8.60 15.42
N ARG A 56 -9.09 8.33 16.55
CA ARG A 56 -9.68 9.38 17.39
C ARG A 56 -8.70 10.46 17.83
N LEU A 57 -7.45 10.05 18.06
CA LEU A 57 -6.44 10.92 18.65
C LEU A 57 -5.35 11.37 17.66
N MET A 58 -5.05 10.63 16.58
CA MET A 58 -3.82 10.91 15.79
C MET A 58 -3.83 12.33 15.20
N THR A 59 -5.01 12.80 14.79
CA THR A 59 -5.24 14.12 14.19
C THR A 59 -5.92 15.13 15.15
N ASP A 60 -6.20 14.78 16.41
CA ASP A 60 -6.83 15.73 17.37
C ASP A 60 -5.81 16.77 17.87
N ALA A 61 -5.93 18.01 17.41
CA ALA A 61 -5.06 19.13 17.77
C ALA A 61 -4.90 19.42 19.27
N ARG A 62 -5.76 18.85 20.12
CA ARG A 62 -5.73 19.03 21.58
C ARG A 62 -4.96 17.93 22.30
N ARG A 63 -4.52 16.88 21.59
CA ARG A 63 -3.80 15.79 22.22
C ARG A 63 -2.45 16.28 22.75
N ARG A 64 -1.92 15.54 23.71
CA ARG A 64 -0.52 15.69 24.11
C ARG A 64 0.39 15.03 23.07
N VAL A 65 1.50 15.69 22.74
CA VAL A 65 2.61 15.05 22.02
C VAL A 65 3.15 13.91 22.89
N CYS A 66 3.55 12.80 22.27
CA CYS A 66 4.15 11.68 22.98
C CYS A 66 5.59 12.04 23.42
N HIS A 67 6.62 11.33 22.93
CA HIS A 67 7.99 11.50 23.43
C HIS A 67 8.84 12.40 22.54
N THR A 68 8.73 12.24 21.22
CA THR A 68 9.67 12.84 20.26
C THR A 68 9.09 14.01 19.49
N GLU A 69 8.27 13.73 18.48
CA GLU A 69 7.85 14.72 17.50
C GLU A 69 6.34 14.93 17.49
N ASP A 70 5.95 16.14 17.08
CA ASP A 70 4.57 16.51 16.87
C ASP A 70 4.13 16.13 15.45
N PHE A 71 3.82 14.85 15.25
CA PHE A 71 3.36 14.30 13.97
C PHE A 71 2.00 14.84 13.50
N GLN A 72 1.30 15.64 14.31
CA GLN A 72 0.03 16.23 13.89
C GLN A 72 0.18 17.24 12.77
N LYS A 73 1.35 17.88 12.68
CA LYS A 73 1.67 18.83 11.61
C LYS A 73 1.68 18.17 10.23
N GLU A 74 1.80 16.85 10.19
CA GLU A 74 1.79 16.02 8.98
C GLU A 74 0.59 15.05 9.00
N ASP A 75 -0.53 15.50 9.56
CA ASP A 75 -1.81 14.76 9.61
C ASP A 75 -1.71 13.38 10.29
N GLY A 76 -0.78 13.23 11.24
CA GLY A 76 -0.55 11.97 11.94
C GLY A 76 0.16 10.91 11.09
N THR A 77 0.84 11.33 10.01
CA THR A 77 1.60 10.46 9.12
C THR A 77 3.05 10.93 9.01
N ILE A 78 3.97 10.04 8.64
CA ILE A 78 5.36 10.40 8.38
C ILE A 78 6.04 9.41 7.43
N ASN A 79 6.98 9.88 6.61
CA ASN A 79 7.88 8.99 5.89
C ASN A 79 8.90 8.38 6.87
N GLY A 80 9.08 7.06 6.86
CA GLY A 80 9.94 6.37 7.84
C GLY A 80 11.36 6.91 7.86
N ALA A 81 11.97 7.08 6.69
CA ALA A 81 13.32 7.62 6.55
C ALA A 81 13.45 9.10 6.94
N SER A 82 12.36 9.90 6.87
CA SER A 82 12.33 11.25 7.45
C SER A 82 12.41 11.22 8.98
N TRP A 83 11.74 10.25 9.60
CA TRP A 83 11.69 10.16 11.05
C TRP A 83 12.96 9.57 11.65
N HIS A 84 13.37 8.37 11.23
CA HIS A 84 14.66 7.79 11.57
C HIS A 84 14.96 6.62 10.62
N THR A 85 16.19 6.58 10.11
CA THR A 85 16.57 5.49 9.19
C THR A 85 16.54 4.13 9.89
N VAL A 86 15.82 3.17 9.30
CA VAL A 86 15.79 1.77 9.74
C VAL A 86 16.14 0.88 8.57
N ALA A 87 17.34 0.30 8.60
CA ALA A 87 17.75 -0.68 7.59
C ALA A 87 17.12 -2.05 7.87
N GLY A 88 16.60 -2.69 6.84
CA GLY A 88 16.01 -4.04 6.94
C GLY A 88 14.64 -4.06 7.63
N SER A 89 13.86 -2.99 7.53
CA SER A 89 12.49 -2.98 8.03
C SER A 89 11.60 -3.96 7.25
N LEU A 90 10.55 -4.45 7.91
CA LEU A 90 9.56 -5.31 7.26
C LEU A 90 8.81 -4.54 6.16
N ASN A 91 8.52 -3.25 6.39
CA ASN A 91 7.80 -2.42 5.43
C ASN A 91 8.55 -2.35 4.08
N ASP A 92 9.85 -2.02 4.13
CA ASP A 92 10.69 -1.91 2.93
C ASP A 92 10.86 -3.28 2.26
N PHE A 93 11.01 -4.35 3.07
CA PHE A 93 11.09 -5.70 2.54
C PHE A 93 9.81 -6.11 1.79
N SER A 94 8.64 -5.86 2.38
CA SER A 94 7.33 -6.15 1.81
C SER A 94 7.16 -5.47 0.45
N TYR A 95 7.49 -4.18 0.36
CA TYR A 95 7.36 -3.41 -0.88
C TYR A 95 8.39 -3.81 -1.95
N LEU A 96 9.64 -4.11 -1.58
CA LEU A 96 10.70 -4.41 -2.54
C LEU A 96 10.70 -5.86 -3.04
N HIS A 97 10.23 -6.81 -2.23
CA HIS A 97 10.34 -8.25 -2.52
C HIS A 97 8.99 -8.93 -2.75
N THR A 98 7.88 -8.22 -2.55
CA THR A 98 6.53 -8.74 -2.77
C THR A 98 5.63 -7.68 -3.41
N ASN A 99 4.36 -8.01 -3.68
CA ASN A 99 3.36 -7.05 -4.14
C ASN A 99 2.66 -6.31 -2.98
N CYS A 100 3.08 -6.54 -1.74
CA CYS A 100 2.36 -6.08 -0.56
C CYS A 100 2.82 -4.68 -0.17
N PHE A 101 1.86 -3.75 -0.06
CA PHE A 101 2.09 -2.44 0.53
C PHE A 101 1.93 -2.57 2.03
N GLU A 102 2.98 -2.26 2.78
CA GLU A 102 2.97 -2.40 4.24
C GLU A 102 3.28 -1.06 4.92
N LEU A 103 2.50 -0.76 5.96
CA LEU A 103 2.68 0.42 6.80
C LEU A 103 3.12 0.00 8.21
N SER A 104 3.84 0.89 8.89
CA SER A 104 4.05 0.78 10.33
C SER A 104 3.14 1.74 11.08
N ILE A 105 2.27 1.20 11.91
CA ILE A 105 1.20 1.94 12.58
C ILE A 105 1.51 1.97 14.07
N TYR A 106 1.85 3.16 14.58
CA TYR A 106 2.11 3.36 16.01
C TYR A 106 0.82 3.79 16.69
N VAL A 107 0.23 2.88 17.47
CA VAL A 107 -1.16 3.00 17.96
C VAL A 107 -1.29 3.78 19.28
N GLY A 108 -0.19 4.07 19.96
CA GLY A 108 -0.21 4.71 21.28
C GLY A 108 1.17 5.02 21.86
N CYS A 109 1.24 6.06 22.69
CA CYS A 109 2.51 6.52 23.30
C CYS A 109 3.10 5.49 24.28
N ASP A 110 2.24 4.71 24.95
CA ASP A 110 2.66 3.70 25.92
C ASP A 110 2.78 2.33 25.24
N LYS A 111 3.99 1.76 25.28
CA LYS A 111 4.27 0.44 24.67
C LYS A 111 3.53 -0.71 25.37
N TYR A 112 3.26 -0.53 26.66
CA TYR A 112 2.60 -1.51 27.52
C TYR A 112 1.57 -0.77 28.39
N PRO A 113 0.42 -0.38 27.81
CA PRO A 113 -0.64 0.28 28.57
C PRO A 113 -1.21 -0.68 29.63
N HIS A 114 -1.81 -0.13 30.67
CA HIS A 114 -2.44 -0.96 31.70
C HIS A 114 -3.71 -1.62 31.14
N GLU A 115 -4.09 -2.79 31.67
CA GLU A 115 -5.27 -3.54 31.20
C GLU A 115 -6.55 -2.70 31.19
N SER A 116 -6.68 -1.78 32.15
CA SER A 116 -7.83 -0.86 32.24
C SER A 116 -7.97 0.12 31.09
N GLU A 117 -6.89 0.38 30.34
CA GLU A 117 -6.85 1.32 29.21
C GLU A 117 -7.15 0.62 27.87
N LEU A 118 -7.02 -0.71 27.79
CA LEU A 118 -7.24 -1.48 26.57
C LEU A 118 -8.61 -1.27 25.90
N PRO A 119 -9.74 -1.11 26.64
CA PRO A 119 -11.02 -0.82 26.02
C PRO A 119 -11.04 0.53 25.29
N GLU A 120 -10.35 1.53 25.82
CA GLU A 120 -10.24 2.85 25.20
C GLU A 120 -9.31 2.80 23.99
N GLU A 121 -8.18 2.10 24.09
CA GLU A 121 -7.26 1.90 22.96
C GLU A 121 -7.92 1.17 21.79
N TRP A 122 -8.74 0.16 22.08
CA TRP A 122 -9.56 -0.49 21.07
C TRP A 122 -10.49 0.50 20.39
N GLU A 123 -11.21 1.30 21.17
CA GLU A 123 -12.20 2.22 20.64
C GLU A 123 -11.56 3.39 19.85
N ASN A 124 -10.32 3.77 20.20
CA ASN A 124 -9.51 4.72 19.44
C ASN A 124 -9.10 4.19 18.05
N ASN A 125 -8.83 2.89 17.94
CA ASN A 125 -8.31 2.25 16.73
C ASN A 125 -9.37 1.53 15.88
N ARG A 126 -10.55 1.21 16.45
CA ARG A 126 -11.55 0.33 15.83
C ARG A 126 -11.90 0.75 14.41
N GLU A 127 -12.24 2.03 14.23
CA GLU A 127 -12.66 2.52 12.92
C GLU A 127 -11.49 2.60 11.94
N SER A 128 -10.32 3.02 12.38
CA SER A 128 -9.10 3.05 11.55
C SER A 128 -8.70 1.69 11.02
N LEU A 129 -8.80 0.65 11.85
CA LEU A 129 -8.49 -0.72 11.42
C LEU A 129 -9.47 -1.19 10.32
N ILE A 130 -10.76 -0.89 10.47
CA ILE A 130 -11.79 -1.25 9.49
C ILE A 130 -11.55 -0.50 8.17
N VAL A 131 -11.42 0.82 8.24
CA VAL A 131 -11.20 1.68 7.06
C VAL A 131 -9.92 1.31 6.34
N PHE A 132 -8.86 0.96 7.07
CA PHE A 132 -7.60 0.49 6.49
C PHE A 132 -7.78 -0.84 5.74
N MET A 133 -8.47 -1.83 6.33
CA MET A 133 -8.78 -3.09 5.65
C MET A 133 -9.61 -2.86 4.39
N GLU A 134 -10.54 -1.91 4.39
CA GLU A 134 -11.34 -1.57 3.21
C GLU A 134 -10.50 -0.98 2.06
N GLN A 135 -9.35 -0.35 2.36
CA GLN A 135 -8.49 0.21 1.31
C GLN A 135 -7.94 -0.87 0.36
N VAL A 136 -7.85 -2.14 0.80
CA VAL A 136 -7.42 -3.27 -0.05
C VAL A 136 -8.35 -3.51 -1.25
N HIS A 137 -9.56 -2.94 -1.22
CA HIS A 137 -10.55 -3.08 -2.30
C HIS A 137 -10.54 -1.92 -3.29
N ARG A 138 -9.74 -0.89 -3.05
CA ARG A 138 -9.54 0.25 -3.95
C ARG A 138 -8.49 -0.06 -5.01
N GLY A 139 -8.45 0.78 -6.04
CA GLY A 139 -7.55 0.61 -7.18
C GLY A 139 -8.08 -0.38 -8.21
N ILE A 140 -7.18 -0.93 -9.01
CA ILE A 140 -7.53 -1.81 -10.14
C ILE A 140 -7.19 -3.25 -9.79
N LYS A 141 -8.12 -4.16 -10.07
CA LYS A 141 -7.94 -5.61 -9.92
C LYS A 141 -8.57 -6.30 -11.11
N GLY A 142 -7.99 -7.41 -11.54
CA GLY A 142 -8.45 -8.14 -12.71
C GLY A 142 -7.70 -9.46 -12.88
N LEU A 143 -7.96 -10.13 -14.00
CA LEU A 143 -7.32 -11.38 -14.38
C LEU A 143 -6.56 -11.21 -15.69
N VAL A 144 -5.32 -11.67 -15.73
CA VAL A 144 -4.54 -11.78 -16.97
C VAL A 144 -4.76 -13.17 -17.52
N ARG A 145 -5.32 -13.28 -18.73
CA ARG A 145 -5.69 -14.55 -19.37
C ARG A 145 -5.01 -14.68 -20.74
N ASP A 146 -4.74 -15.92 -21.14
CA ASP A 146 -4.34 -16.24 -22.51
C ASP A 146 -5.54 -16.26 -23.47
N LEU A 147 -5.28 -16.51 -24.76
CA LEU A 147 -6.31 -16.61 -25.81
C LEU A 147 -7.34 -17.72 -25.55
N HIS A 148 -7.02 -18.69 -24.69
CA HIS A 148 -7.89 -19.81 -24.33
C HIS A 148 -8.63 -19.57 -23.00
N GLY A 149 -8.51 -18.36 -22.42
CA GLY A 149 -9.18 -17.98 -21.17
C GLY A 149 -8.49 -18.49 -19.90
N LYS A 150 -7.30 -19.09 -20.00
CA LYS A 150 -6.54 -19.58 -18.85
C LYS A 150 -5.73 -18.45 -18.22
N GLY A 151 -5.78 -18.35 -16.90
CA GLY A 151 -5.02 -17.34 -16.15
C GLY A 151 -3.50 -17.53 -16.27
N ILE A 152 -2.78 -16.44 -16.50
CA ILE A 152 -1.31 -16.40 -16.62
C ILE A 152 -0.72 -15.98 -15.27
N PRO A 153 -0.02 -16.88 -14.54
CA PRO A 153 0.70 -16.52 -13.32
C PRO A 153 1.99 -15.76 -13.64
N ASN A 154 2.46 -14.95 -12.68
CA ASN A 154 3.70 -14.16 -12.76
C ASN A 154 3.80 -13.18 -13.93
N ALA A 155 2.66 -12.82 -14.54
CA ALA A 155 2.60 -11.73 -15.51
C ALA A 155 2.92 -10.41 -14.81
N ILE A 156 3.67 -9.55 -15.51
CA ILE A 156 4.06 -8.23 -15.02
C ILE A 156 2.98 -7.22 -15.39
N ILE A 157 2.51 -6.47 -14.40
CA ILE A 157 1.58 -5.38 -14.55
C ILE A 157 2.35 -4.11 -14.19
N SER A 158 2.58 -3.28 -15.20
CA SER A 158 3.22 -1.97 -15.05
C SER A 158 2.19 -0.86 -15.27
N VAL A 159 2.34 0.24 -14.52
CA VAL A 159 1.50 1.42 -14.67
C VAL A 159 2.37 2.56 -15.20
N GLU A 160 1.93 3.20 -16.27
CA GLU A 160 2.67 4.32 -16.86
C GLU A 160 2.88 5.44 -15.82
N GLY A 161 4.12 5.89 -15.66
CA GLY A 161 4.50 6.90 -14.68
C GLY A 161 4.81 6.38 -13.28
N VAL A 162 4.60 5.10 -12.98
CA VAL A 162 4.95 4.46 -11.70
C VAL A 162 6.07 3.44 -11.94
N ASN A 163 7.24 3.69 -11.35
CA ASN A 163 8.40 2.79 -11.46
C ASN A 163 8.36 1.67 -10.41
N HIS A 164 7.25 0.94 -10.36
CA HIS A 164 7.03 -0.22 -9.50
C HIS A 164 6.06 -1.18 -10.17
N ASP A 165 6.52 -2.40 -10.43
CA ASP A 165 5.76 -3.42 -11.15
C ASP A 165 5.14 -4.43 -10.19
N VAL A 166 3.89 -4.83 -10.45
CA VAL A 166 3.17 -5.86 -9.69
C VAL A 166 3.10 -7.15 -10.49
N ARG A 167 3.20 -8.31 -9.82
CA ARG A 167 3.13 -9.63 -10.48
C ARG A 167 1.82 -10.35 -10.19
N THR A 168 1.24 -11.02 -11.18
CA THR A 168 0.04 -11.85 -10.96
C THR A 168 0.37 -13.08 -10.09
N GLY A 169 -0.49 -13.35 -9.10
CA GLY A 169 -0.36 -14.54 -8.26
C GLY A 169 -0.83 -15.83 -8.94
N ASN A 170 -0.46 -16.98 -8.39
CA ASN A 170 -0.97 -18.27 -8.86
C ASN A 170 -2.49 -18.36 -8.62
N MET A 171 -3.25 -18.44 -9.71
CA MET A 171 -4.69 -18.68 -9.63
C MET A 171 -4.97 -20.11 -9.16
N SER A 172 -5.57 -20.24 -7.97
CA SER A 172 -6.21 -21.48 -7.53
C SER A 172 -7.58 -21.62 -8.22
N PRO A 173 -7.97 -22.82 -8.70
CA PRO A 173 -9.23 -23.02 -9.45
C PRO A 173 -10.49 -22.53 -8.71
N LEU A 174 -10.50 -22.61 -7.37
CA LEU A 174 -11.61 -22.14 -6.52
C LEU A 174 -11.84 -20.61 -6.56
N LYS A 175 -10.80 -19.81 -6.83
CA LYS A 175 -10.93 -18.34 -6.94
C LYS A 175 -11.37 -17.89 -8.34
N ALA A 176 -11.08 -18.70 -9.37
CA ALA A 176 -11.50 -18.42 -10.73
C ALA A 176 -13.03 -18.49 -10.91
N ALA A 177 -13.73 -19.27 -10.08
CA ALA A 177 -15.17 -19.46 -10.15
C ALA A 177 -16.01 -18.35 -9.48
N ILE A 178 -15.41 -17.41 -8.73
CA ILE A 178 -16.15 -16.49 -7.84
C ILE A 178 -16.33 -15.06 -8.40
N ARG A 179 -15.68 -14.65 -9.50
CA ARG A 179 -15.90 -13.29 -10.06
C ARG A 179 -15.83 -13.25 -11.58
N ASP A 180 -17.00 -13.29 -12.22
CA ASP A 180 -17.25 -12.88 -13.62
C ASP A 180 -17.67 -11.40 -13.73
N HIS A 181 -17.37 -10.57 -12.73
CA HIS A 181 -17.60 -9.13 -12.79
C HIS A 181 -16.29 -8.34 -12.64
N ASP A 182 -15.89 -7.80 -13.78
CA ASP A 182 -15.12 -6.58 -14.07
C ASP A 182 -13.58 -6.56 -14.16
N LEU A 183 -13.21 -5.88 -15.26
CA LEU A 183 -11.99 -5.20 -15.73
C LEU A 183 -10.78 -6.03 -16.17
N THR A 184 -10.63 -6.07 -17.50
CA THR A 184 -9.45 -6.52 -18.26
C THR A 184 -8.46 -5.36 -18.36
N LEU A 185 -7.24 -5.54 -17.83
CA LEU A 185 -6.08 -4.71 -18.15
C LEU A 185 -5.17 -5.50 -19.10
N CYS A 186 -4.80 -4.87 -20.21
CA CYS A 186 -3.90 -5.42 -21.22
C CYS A 186 -2.47 -5.47 -20.67
N THR A 187 -1.90 -6.67 -20.55
CA THR A 187 -0.45 -6.84 -20.41
C THR A 187 0.18 -6.82 -21.79
N SER A 188 1.15 -5.95 -22.03
CA SER A 188 2.01 -6.06 -23.21
C SER A 188 2.82 -7.36 -23.12
N PRO A 189 2.86 -8.19 -24.18
CA PRO A 189 3.84 -9.26 -24.23
C PRO A 189 5.23 -8.64 -24.40
N PRO A 190 6.30 -9.24 -23.83
CA PRO A 190 7.64 -8.95 -24.31
C PRO A 190 7.66 -9.37 -25.79
N ALA A 191 7.69 -8.39 -26.69
CA ALA A 191 7.68 -8.63 -28.14
C ALA A 191 8.96 -9.40 -28.56
N PRO A 192 8.94 -10.11 -29.71
CA PRO A 192 8.71 -9.43 -30.98
C PRO A 192 7.50 -9.94 -31.78
N THR A 193 6.87 -8.98 -32.46
CA THR A 193 6.12 -9.11 -33.73
C THR A 193 4.79 -9.87 -33.75
N VAL A 194 3.70 -9.24 -33.29
CA VAL A 194 2.38 -9.34 -33.94
C VAL A 194 1.65 -7.99 -33.77
N PRO A 195 1.08 -7.39 -34.84
CA PRO A 195 0.32 -6.15 -34.70
C PRO A 195 -1.04 -6.44 -34.06
N LEU A 196 -1.30 -5.89 -32.89
CA LEU A 196 -2.62 -5.95 -32.24
C LEU A 196 -3.08 -4.52 -31.91
N SER A 197 -4.15 -4.10 -32.58
CA SER A 197 -4.87 -2.86 -32.25
C SER A 197 -5.43 -2.98 -30.84
N THR A 198 -5.05 -2.08 -29.94
CA THR A 198 -5.55 -2.06 -28.56
C THR A 198 -6.45 -0.85 -28.37
N GLN A 199 -7.69 -1.08 -27.93
CA GLN A 199 -8.66 -0.03 -27.62
C GLN A 199 -8.79 0.07 -26.10
N LEU A 200 -8.41 1.22 -25.53
CA LEU A 200 -8.58 1.51 -24.11
C LEU A 200 -9.91 2.23 -23.92
N CYS A 201 -10.80 1.69 -23.09
CA CYS A 201 -12.07 2.34 -22.73
C CYS A 201 -12.14 2.54 -21.21
N LEU A 202 -12.31 3.78 -20.79
CA LEU A 202 -12.61 4.18 -19.42
C LEU A 202 -14.05 4.74 -19.42
N GLY A 203 -15.02 3.90 -19.05
CA GLY A 203 -16.44 4.26 -19.14
C GLY A 203 -16.90 4.51 -20.59
N ASN A 204 -17.71 5.56 -20.82
CA ASN A 204 -18.24 5.93 -22.14
C ASN A 204 -17.23 6.65 -23.06
N PHE A 205 -15.96 6.79 -22.66
CA PHE A 205 -14.91 7.38 -23.49
C PHE A 205 -13.88 6.31 -23.85
N CYS A 206 -13.73 6.03 -25.14
CA CYS A 206 -12.64 5.22 -25.68
C CYS A 206 -11.62 6.14 -26.37
N LEU A 207 -10.36 6.05 -25.95
CA LEU A 207 -9.24 6.72 -26.62
C LEU A 207 -8.57 5.70 -27.55
N LEU A 208 -8.66 5.95 -28.86
CA LEU A 208 -7.93 5.23 -29.90
C LEU A 208 -6.59 5.92 -30.10
N THR A 209 -5.50 5.30 -29.66
CA THR A 209 -4.15 5.70 -30.08
C THR A 209 -3.68 4.76 -31.19
N TYR A 210 -3.78 5.23 -32.43
CA TYR A 210 -3.01 4.69 -33.55
C TYR A 210 -1.61 5.28 -33.47
N TYR A 211 -0.56 4.46 -33.43
CA TYR A 211 0.76 4.88 -33.89
C TYR A 211 1.30 3.84 -34.90
N PRO A 212 1.94 4.30 -35.99
CA PRO A 212 2.32 3.52 -37.17
C PRO A 212 3.47 2.54 -36.94
#